data_AF-A0AAP0HP91-F1
#
_entry.id   AF-A0AAP0HP91-F1
#
_cell.length_a   1.000
_cell.length_b   1.000
_cell.length_c   1.000
_cell.angle_alpha   90.00
_cell.angle_beta   90.00
_cell.angle_gamma   90.00
#
_symmetry.space_group_name_H-M   'P 1'
#
loop_
_entity.id
_entity.type
_entity.pdbx_description
1 polymer ?
#
loop_
_entity_poly.entity_id
_entity_poly.type
_entity_poly.pdbx_seq_one_letter_code
_entity_poly.pdbx_strand_id
1 'polypeptide(L)' 'MAFGGERRSCPGMGFGMGVVEVALANLLYHFDWEVPNGEELEMVKGLGLQRIGKARLILLATPHHI' A
#
# COMPACT_ATOMS: atom_id res chain seq x y z
N MET A 1 8.87 9.35 10.57
CA MET A 1 7.57 10.04 10.45
C MET A 1 7.12 9.98 8.99
N ALA A 2 5.95 9.40 8.67
CA ALA A 2 5.54 9.12 7.29
C ALA A 2 5.15 10.37 6.48
N PHE A 3 4.68 11.43 7.15
CA PHE A 3 4.17 12.65 6.52
C PHE A 3 4.87 13.92 7.02
N GLY A 4 6.13 13.82 7.45
CA GLY A 4 6.82 14.95 8.11
C GLY A 4 6.24 15.28 9.49
N GLY A 5 6.82 16.26 10.17
CA GLY A 5 6.48 16.59 11.56
C GLY A 5 6.26 18.09 11.78
N GLU A 6 5.53 18.41 12.85
CA GLU A 6 5.34 19.76 13.36
C GLU A 6 4.86 20.75 12.27
N ARG A 7 5.48 21.94 12.23
CA ARG A 7 5.12 23.06 11.34
C ARG A 7 5.39 22.81 9.86
N ARG A 8 6.06 21.72 9.50
CA ARG A 8 6.34 21.32 8.11
C ARG A 8 5.80 19.92 7.81
N SER A 9 4.68 19.56 8.44
CA SER A 9 3.94 18.36 8.08
C SER A 9 3.37 18.45 6.66
N CYS A 10 3.16 17.31 6.02
CA CYS A 10 2.61 17.21 4.69
C CYS A 10 1.20 17.85 4.69
N PRO A 11 0.95 18.89 3.87
CA PRO A 11 -0.36 19.54 3.82
C PRO A 11 -1.46 18.59 3.33
N GLY A 12 -1.08 17.51 2.63
CA GLY A 12 -1.99 16.48 2.15
C GLY A 12 -2.26 15.33 3.12
N MET A 13 -1.79 15.38 4.38
CA MET A 13 -1.92 14.25 5.33
C MET A 13 -3.37 13.77 5.50
N GLY A 14 -4.31 14.67 5.81
CA GLY A 14 -5.71 14.30 6.03
C GLY A 14 -6.39 13.76 4.77
N PHE A 15 -6.16 14.40 3.62
CA PHE A 15 -6.68 13.94 2.33
C PHE A 15 -6.09 12.57 1.95
N GLY A 16 -4.78 12.41 2.08
CA GLY A 16 -4.08 11.17 1.75
C GLY A 16 -4.56 10.00 2.60
N MET A 17 -4.81 10.22 3.90
CA MET A 17 -5.41 9.20 4.77
C MET A 17 -6.79 8.77 4.27
N GLY A 18 -7.70 9.71 4.02
CA GLY A 18 -9.05 9.37 3.53
C GLY A 18 -9.03 8.64 2.18
N VAL A 19 -8.14 9.06 1.27
CA VAL A 19 -7.96 8.36 -0.02
C VAL A 19 -7.46 6.93 0.19
N VAL A 20 -6.48 6.73 1.07
CA VAL A 20 -5.95 5.39 1.37
C VAL A 20 -7.02 4.50 2.00
N GLU A 21 -7.79 5.03 2.95
CA GLU A 21 -8.89 4.28 3.60
C GLU A 21 -9.93 3.81 2.59
N VAL A 22 -10.43 4.72 1.74
CA VAL A 22 -11.44 4.39 0.72
C VAL A 22 -10.88 3.42 -0.32
N ALA A 23 -9.65 3.63 -0.77
CA ALA A 23 -9.02 2.74 -1.75
C ALA A 23 -8.85 1.33 -1.17
N LEU A 24 -8.36 1.20 0.06
CA LEU A 24 -8.20 -0.10 0.72
C LEU A 24 -9.54 -0.77 0.98
N ALA A 25 -10.57 -0.03 1.42
CA ALA A 25 -11.90 -0.58 1.61
C ALA A 25 -12.44 -1.20 0.31
N ASN A 26 -12.34 -0.49 -0.82
CA ASN A 26 -12.78 -1.01 -2.11
C ASN A 26 -11.96 -2.23 -2.56
N LEU A 27 -10.65 -2.23 -2.36
CA LEU A 27 -9.77 -3.32 -2.79
C LEU A 27 -9.95 -4.58 -1.95
N LEU A 28 -10.07 -4.44 -0.63
CA LEU A 28 -10.18 -5.56 0.31
C LEU A 28 -11.60 -6.12 0.39
N TYR A 29 -12.62 -5.32 0.09
CA TYR A 29 -14.00 -5.77 0.13
C TYR A 29 -14.42 -6.53 -1.13
N HIS A 30 -13.88 -6.15 -2.30
CA HIS A 30 -14.29 -6.72 -3.58
C HIS A 30 -13.38 -7.80 -4.13
N PHE A 31 -12.17 -7.97 -3.59
CA PHE A 31 -11.20 -8.92 -4.13
C PHE A 31 -10.56 -9.77 -3.04
N ASP A 32 -10.42 -11.05 -3.35
CA ASP A 32 -9.45 -11.93 -2.71
C ASP A 32 -8.07 -11.71 -3.31
N TRP A 33 -7.05 -11.77 -2.45
CA TRP A 33 -5.68 -11.46 -2.81
C TRP A 33 -4.78 -12.66 -2.56
N GLU A 34 -4.10 -13.12 -3.61
CA GLU A 34 -3.17 -14.24 -3.55
C GLU A 34 -1.78 -13.85 -4.06
N VAL A 35 -0.73 -14.43 -3.48
CA VAL A 35 0.64 -14.31 -4.00
C VAL A 35 0.89 -15.49 -4.94
N PRO A 36 1.17 -15.25 -6.24
CA PRO A 36 1.49 -16.33 -7.16
C PRO A 36 2.69 -17.13 -6.64
N ASN A 37 2.61 -18.46 -6.77
CA ASN A 37 3.65 -19.42 -6.35
C ASN A 37 3.94 -19.49 -4.85
N GLY A 38 3.13 -18.85 -3.99
CA GLY A 38 3.29 -18.91 -2.54
C GLY A 38 4.59 -18.27 -2.03
N GLU A 39 5.21 -17.39 -2.84
CA GLU A 39 6.41 -16.66 -2.44
C GLU A 39 6.10 -15.70 -1.29
N GLU A 40 7.02 -15.59 -0.33
CA GLU A 40 6.89 -14.59 0.74
C GLU A 40 7.27 -13.20 0.19
N LEU A 41 6.38 -12.23 0.39
CA LEU A 41 6.60 -10.85 -0.07
C LEU A 41 7.68 -10.17 0.77
N GLU A 42 8.94 -10.28 0.34
CA GLU A 42 10.03 -9.55 0.97
C GLU A 42 10.04 -8.08 0.55
N MET A 43 9.50 -7.22 1.42
CA MET A 43 9.62 -5.77 1.26
C MET A 43 11.02 -5.28 1.64
N VAL A 44 11.93 -5.29 0.67
CA VAL A 44 13.27 -4.69 0.85
C VAL A 44 13.12 -3.17 0.93
N LYS A 45 13.53 -2.56 2.04
CA LYS A 45 13.54 -1.10 2.17
C LYS A 45 14.67 -0.53 1.31
N GLY A 46 14.31 0.21 0.26
CA GLY A 46 15.28 1.03 -0.48
C GLY A 46 15.92 2.09 0.42
N LEU A 47 17.20 2.37 0.20
CA LEU A 47 17.90 3.49 0.85
C LEU A 47 17.55 4.79 0.10
N GLY A 48 16.85 5.72 0.78
CA GLY A 48 16.51 7.06 0.26
C GLY A 48 15.10 7.56 0.64
N LEU A 49 14.72 8.73 0.12
CA LEU A 49 13.36 9.31 0.25
C LEU A 49 12.27 8.44 -0.39
N GLN A 50 12.65 7.52 -1.26
CA GLN A 50 11.77 6.56 -1.92
C GLN A 50 11.87 5.23 -1.19
N ARG A 51 10.79 4.81 -0.51
CA ARG A 51 10.72 3.55 0.23
C ARG A 51 10.18 2.38 -0.62
N ILE A 52 10.35 2.45 -1.94
CA ILE A 52 9.96 1.41 -2.88
C ILE A 52 11.21 0.57 -3.16
N GLY A 53 11.30 -0.61 -2.54
CA GLY A 53 12.27 -1.62 -2.94
C GLY A 53 11.95 -2.12 -4.34
N LYS A 54 12.97 -2.42 -5.14
CA LYS A 54 12.84 -3.04 -6.47
C LYS A 54 12.41 -4.53 -6.41
N ALA A 55 11.52 -4.90 -5.50
CA ALA A 55 10.89 -6.21 -5.55
C ALA A 55 9.70 -6.13 -6.51
N ARG A 56 9.55 -7.11 -7.42
CA ARG A 56 8.32 -7.25 -8.20
C ARG A 56 7.20 -7.65 -7.23
N LEU A 57 6.37 -6.69 -6.80
CA LEU A 57 5.12 -6.99 -6.11
C LEU A 57 4.10 -7.48 -7.14
N ILE A 58 3.89 -8.78 -7.19
CA ILE A 58 2.84 -9.40 -8.00
C ILE A 58 1.80 -9.96 -7.04
N LEU A 59 0.55 -9.55 -7.22
CA LEU A 59 -0.61 -10.04 -6.49
C LEU A 59 -1.69 -10.40 -7.52
N LEU A 60 -2.39 -11.49 -7.29
CA LEU A 60 -3.56 -11.88 -8.07
C LEU A 60 -4.81 -11.44 -7.31
N ALA A 61 -5.63 -10.60 -7.95
CA ALA A 61 -6.90 -10.14 -7.40
C ALA A 61 -8.04 -10.90 -8.08
N THR A 62 -8.77 -11.73 -7.34
CA THR A 62 -9.96 -12.44 -7.83
C THR A 62 -11.22 -11.83 -7.20
N PRO A 63 -12.30 -11.60 -7.97
CA PRO A 63 -13.53 -11.04 -7.40
C PRO A 63 -14.04 -11.91 -6.24
N HIS A 64 -14.18 -11.30 -5.07
CA HIS A 64 -14.76 -11.97 -3.90
C HIS A 64 -16.28 -11.97 -4.08
N HIS A 65 -16.87 -13.18 -4.14
CA HIS A 65 -18.32 -13.34 -4.19
C HIS A 65 -18.89 -13.10 -2.77
N ILE A 66 -19.70 -12.06 -2.63
CA ILE A 66 -20.44 -11.72 -1.41
C ILE A 66 -21.83 -12.37 -1.46
#